data_AF-A0A661DRG5-F1
#
_entry.id   AF-A0A661DRG5-F1
#
_cell.length_a   1.000
_cell.length_b   1.000
_cell.length_c   1.000
_cell.angle_alpha   90.00
_cell.angle_beta   90.00
_cell.angle_gamma   90.00
#
_symmetry.space_group_name_H-M   'P 1'
#
loop_
_entity.id
_entity.type
_entity.pdbx_description
1 polymer ?
#
loop_
_entity_poly.entity_id
_entity_poly.type
_entity_poly.pdbx_seq_one_letter_code
_entity_poly.pdbx_strand_id
1 'polypeptide(L)'
;MVVSLAITALAQLVRMSRWQFWLCAKEPLLWSLHGTFFFIPLGLILLALHYAGFDVTASQAIHSFTVGSIGGLILAMISRVSLGHTGRKLQTMPGMGFAFMLMILAGLLRSPLAAFQIMSPYISLGLSFTFFILAYVIFLWRYIPILTKRRIDGRPG
;
A
#
# COMPACT_ATOMS: atom_id res chain seq x y z
N MET A 1 8.95 -19.43 16.74
CA MET A 1 8.90 -18.48 15.60
C MET A 1 7.53 -18.43 14.93
N VAL A 2 6.97 -19.55 14.44
CA VAL A 2 5.63 -19.57 13.81
C VAL A 2 4.54 -19.01 14.72
N VAL A 3 4.46 -19.49 15.97
CA VAL A 3 3.45 -19.05 16.95
C VAL A 3 3.51 -17.54 17.22
N SER A 4 4.71 -16.99 17.43
CA SER A 4 4.88 -15.55 17.68
C SER A 4 4.46 -14.69 16.47
N LEU A 5 4.74 -15.14 15.25
CA LEU A 5 4.30 -14.46 14.03
C LEU A 5 2.77 -14.47 13.89
N ALA A 6 2.14 -15.63 14.12
CA ALA A 6 0.68 -15.78 14.05
C ALA A 6 -0.04 -14.93 15.10
N ILE A 7 0.44 -14.92 16.35
CA ILE A 7 -0.11 -14.07 17.42
C ILE A 7 0.03 -12.59 17.05
N THR A 8 1.19 -12.17 16.54
CA THR A 8 1.41 -10.78 16.13
C THR A 8 0.49 -10.38 14.98
N ALA A 9 0.31 -11.25 13.99
CA ALA A 9 -0.61 -11.02 12.88
C ALA A 9 -2.06 -10.86 13.38
N LEU A 10 -2.52 -11.76 14.27
CA LEU A 10 -3.86 -11.69 14.84
C LEU A 10 -4.05 -10.41 15.66
N ALA A 11 -3.08 -10.04 16.50
CA ALA A 11 -3.13 -8.79 17.26
C ALA A 11 -3.23 -7.56 16.35
N GLN A 12 -2.51 -7.54 15.22
CA GLN A 12 -2.63 -6.48 14.22
C GLN A 12 -4.02 -6.47 13.57
N LEU A 13 -4.57 -7.62 13.19
CA LEU A 13 -5.91 -7.72 12.61
C LEU A 13 -6.99 -7.24 13.60
N VAL A 14 -6.90 -7.64 14.86
CA VAL A 14 -7.80 -7.17 15.93
C VAL A 14 -7.68 -5.66 16.14
N ARG A 15 -6.46 -5.11 16.08
CA ARG A 15 -6.26 -3.66 16.16
C ARG A 15 -6.89 -2.94 14.96
N MET A 16 -6.74 -3.50 13.76
CA MET A 16 -7.26 -2.93 12.53
C MET A 16 -8.78 -3.01 12.42
N SER A 17 -9.42 -4.07 12.94
CA SER A 17 -10.89 -4.20 12.91
C SER A 17 -11.59 -3.07 13.67
N ARG A 18 -10.91 -2.49 14.66
CA ARG A 18 -11.38 -1.33 15.44
C ARG A 18 -11.29 0.00 14.70
N TRP A 19 -10.68 0.03 13.51
CA TRP A 19 -10.48 1.26 12.74
C TRP A 19 -11.69 1.71 11.92
N GLN A 20 -12.76 0.90 11.88
CA GLN A 20 -14.01 1.26 11.21
C GLN A 20 -13.80 1.71 9.75
N PHE A 21 -13.09 0.90 8.96
CA PHE A 21 -12.64 1.27 7.60
C PHE A 21 -13.77 1.78 6.69
N TRP A 22 -15.00 1.31 6.89
CA TRP A 22 -16.18 1.71 6.12
C TRP A 22 -16.47 3.22 6.22
N LEU A 23 -16.09 3.87 7.32
CA LEU A 23 -16.27 5.32 7.49
C LEU A 23 -15.36 6.13 6.55
N CYS A 24 -14.24 5.57 6.10
CA CYS A 24 -13.30 6.25 5.20
C CYS A 24 -13.38 5.79 3.75
N ALA A 25 -14.33 4.93 3.38
CA ALA A 25 -14.42 4.33 2.04
C ALA A 25 -14.56 5.37 0.91
N LYS A 26 -15.13 6.55 1.20
CA LYS A 26 -15.27 7.66 0.24
C LYS A 26 -14.04 8.58 0.13
N GLU A 27 -13.04 8.41 1.00
CA GLU A 27 -11.87 9.28 1.09
C GLU A 27 -10.58 8.52 0.71
N PRO A 28 -10.12 8.59 -0.55
CA PRO A 28 -8.96 7.84 -1.01
C PRO A 28 -7.65 8.10 -0.28
N LEU A 29 -7.41 9.33 0.15
CA LEU A 29 -6.25 9.65 0.98
C LEU A 29 -6.25 8.92 2.33
N LEU A 30 -7.42 8.48 2.80
CA LEU A 30 -7.56 7.78 4.08
C LEU A 30 -7.65 6.27 3.88
N TRP A 31 -8.55 5.77 3.02
CA TRP A 31 -8.69 4.32 2.85
C TRP A 31 -7.41 3.67 2.29
N SER A 32 -6.59 4.40 1.53
CA SER A 32 -5.30 3.90 1.05
C SER A 32 -4.33 3.56 2.18
N LEU A 33 -4.36 4.32 3.29
CA LEU A 33 -3.57 4.01 4.48
C LEU A 33 -4.05 2.69 5.10
N HIS A 34 -5.36 2.49 5.25
CA HIS A 34 -5.90 1.24 5.81
C HIS A 34 -5.60 0.04 4.91
N GLY A 35 -5.81 0.18 3.60
CA GLY A 35 -5.61 -0.89 2.63
C GLY A 35 -4.15 -1.33 2.53
N THR A 36 -3.21 -0.39 2.56
CA THR A 36 -1.77 -0.70 2.51
C THR A 36 -1.25 -1.20 3.86
N PHE A 37 -1.80 -0.72 4.97
CA PHE A 37 -1.47 -1.22 6.30
C PHE A 37 -1.88 -2.69 6.50
N PHE A 38 -2.94 -3.17 5.82
CA PHE A 38 -3.39 -4.57 5.87
C PHE A 38 -2.31 -5.57 5.41
N PHE A 39 -1.36 -5.14 4.59
CA PHE A 39 -0.26 -6.01 4.17
C PHE A 39 0.72 -6.37 5.29
N ILE A 40 0.71 -5.68 6.43
CA ILE A 40 1.54 -6.02 7.59
C ILE A 40 1.09 -7.36 8.20
N PRO A 41 -0.16 -7.53 8.70
CA PRO A 41 -0.60 -8.82 9.19
C PRO A 41 -0.56 -9.90 8.11
N LEU A 42 -0.83 -9.55 6.85
CA LEU A 42 -0.72 -10.49 5.74
C LEU A 42 0.71 -11.02 5.54
N GLY A 43 1.72 -10.14 5.56
CA GLY A 43 3.13 -10.54 5.47
C GLY A 43 3.56 -11.41 6.65
N LEU A 44 3.06 -11.12 7.86
CA LEU A 44 3.31 -11.94 9.05
C LEU A 44 2.69 -13.33 8.92
N ILE A 45 1.48 -13.45 8.38
CA ILE A 45 0.83 -14.73 8.08
C ILE A 45 1.64 -15.52 7.05
N LEU A 46 2.05 -14.88 5.94
CA LEU A 46 2.85 -15.54 4.90
C LEU A 46 4.21 -16.01 5.44
N LEU A 47 4.83 -15.23 6.33
CA LEU A 47 6.08 -15.63 6.98
C LEU A 47 5.87 -16.79 7.96
N ALA A 48 4.74 -16.81 8.69
CA ALA A 48 4.38 -17.94 9.54
C ALA A 48 4.16 -19.22 8.72
N LEU A 49 3.49 -19.11 7.56
CA LEU A 49 3.30 -20.23 6.63
C LEU A 49 4.62 -20.76 6.09
N HIS A 50 5.52 -19.86 5.65
CA HIS A 50 6.86 -20.22 5.21
C HIS A 50 7.61 -21.06 6.26
N TYR A 51 7.65 -20.59 7.51
CA TYR A 51 8.34 -21.30 8.60
C TYR A 51 7.58 -22.53 9.13
N ALA A 52 6.30 -22.68 8.81
CA ALA A 52 5.54 -23.88 9.09
C ALA A 52 5.73 -24.97 8.01
N GLY A 53 6.55 -24.72 6.99
CA GLY A 53 6.87 -25.68 5.94
C GLY A 53 5.90 -25.70 4.76
N PHE A 54 5.00 -24.72 4.65
CA PHE A 54 4.19 -24.56 3.45
C PHE A 54 5.02 -24.01 2.28
N ASP A 55 4.55 -24.23 1.06
CA ASP A 55 5.17 -23.75 -0.18
C ASP A 55 4.95 -22.25 -0.40
N VAL A 56 5.42 -21.46 0.56
CA VAL A 56 5.47 -19.99 0.51
C VAL A 56 6.92 -19.60 0.67
N THR A 57 7.44 -18.82 -0.27
CA THR A 57 8.82 -18.33 -0.20
C THR A 57 8.93 -17.14 0.76
N ALA A 58 10.08 -17.00 1.43
CA ALA A 58 10.39 -15.81 2.22
C ALA A 58 10.28 -14.52 1.38
N SER A 59 10.64 -14.57 0.09
CA SER A 59 10.51 -13.45 -0.84
C SER A 59 9.06 -12.99 -0.98
N GLN A 60 8.10 -13.89 -1.15
CA GLN A 60 6.67 -13.54 -1.24
C GLN A 60 6.16 -12.90 0.05
N ALA A 61 6.58 -13.39 1.21
CA ALA A 61 6.24 -12.79 2.50
C ALA A 61 6.85 -11.38 2.65
N ILE A 62 8.13 -11.22 2.34
CA ILE A 62 8.84 -9.92 2.41
C ILE A 62 8.19 -8.87 1.52
N HIS A 63 7.73 -9.25 0.33
CA HIS A 63 7.11 -8.29 -0.58
C HIS A 63 5.69 -7.87 -0.17
N SER A 64 5.05 -8.56 0.77
CA SER A 64 3.87 -8.02 1.46
C SER A 64 4.25 -6.76 2.21
N PHE A 65 5.35 -6.80 2.98
CA PHE A 65 5.82 -5.63 3.72
C PHE A 65 6.36 -4.53 2.80
N THR A 66 7.19 -4.87 1.82
CA THR A 66 7.89 -3.84 1.03
C THR A 66 7.01 -3.23 -0.06
N VAL A 67 6.36 -4.06 -0.88
CA VAL A 67 5.48 -3.57 -1.96
C VAL A 67 4.12 -3.20 -1.39
N GLY A 68 3.42 -4.16 -0.77
CA GLY A 68 2.05 -3.94 -0.30
C GLY A 68 1.93 -2.88 0.79
N SER A 69 2.81 -2.91 1.80
CA SER A 69 2.75 -1.97 2.91
C SER A 69 3.59 -0.71 2.72
N ILE A 70 4.92 -0.82 2.73
CA ILE A 70 5.83 0.35 2.75
C ILE A 70 5.65 1.19 1.48
N GLY A 71 5.70 0.59 0.29
CA GLY A 71 5.49 1.32 -0.97
C GLY A 71 4.12 2.00 -1.02
N GLY A 72 3.07 1.29 -0.61
CA GLY A 72 1.72 1.81 -0.55
C GLY A 72 1.53 2.95 0.46
N LEU A 73 2.05 2.79 1.67
CA LEU A 73 2.03 3.80 2.72
C LEU A 73 2.82 5.03 2.32
N ILE A 74 3.99 4.87 1.70
CA ILE A 74 4.75 5.99 1.14
C ILE A 74 3.87 6.75 0.16
N LEU A 75 3.31 6.09 -0.86
CA LEU A 75 2.47 6.73 -1.87
C LEU A 75 1.28 7.47 -1.24
N ALA A 76 0.58 6.85 -0.30
CA ALA A 76 -0.55 7.45 0.42
C ALA A 76 -0.12 8.68 1.25
N MET A 77 0.96 8.57 2.01
CA MET A 77 1.46 9.64 2.87
C MET A 77 2.02 10.80 2.06
N ILE A 78 2.87 10.55 1.04
CA ILE A 78 3.45 11.62 0.22
C ILE A 78 2.37 12.39 -0.55
N SER A 79 1.28 11.72 -0.96
CA SER A 79 0.13 12.37 -1.57
C SER A 79 -0.55 13.35 -0.61
N ARG A 80 -0.79 12.92 0.63
CA ARG A 80 -1.42 13.77 1.65
C ARG A 80 -0.53 14.92 2.10
N VAL A 81 0.73 14.63 2.43
CA VAL A 81 1.65 15.63 2.99
C VAL A 81 2.04 16.69 1.96
N SER A 82 2.10 16.33 0.67
CA SER A 82 2.33 17.29 -0.42
C SER A 82 1.24 18.36 -0.47
N LEU A 83 -0.03 18.00 -0.26
CA LEU A 83 -1.12 18.98 -0.21
C LEU A 83 -1.03 19.86 1.04
N GLY A 84 -0.82 19.23 2.21
CA GLY A 84 -0.75 19.94 3.49
C GLY A 84 0.41 20.94 3.57
N HIS A 85 1.62 20.54 3.15
CA HIS A 85 2.80 21.41 3.16
C HIS A 85 2.77 22.48 2.08
N THR A 86 1.94 22.33 1.05
CA THR A 86 1.78 23.36 0.03
C THR A 86 0.60 24.31 0.26
N GLY A 87 -0.04 24.23 1.43
CA GLY A 87 -1.17 25.07 1.83
C GLY A 87 -2.48 24.74 1.11
N ARG A 88 -2.54 23.61 0.38
CA ARG A 88 -3.72 23.18 -0.40
C ARG A 88 -4.69 22.39 0.48
N LYS A 89 -5.99 22.43 0.12
CA LYS A 89 -6.99 21.59 0.77
C LYS A 89 -6.61 20.11 0.64
N LEU A 90 -6.79 19.33 1.70
CA LEU A 90 -6.51 17.89 1.73
C LEU A 90 -7.61 17.11 0.99
N GLN A 91 -7.78 17.39 -0.29
CA GLN A 91 -8.71 16.71 -1.18
C GLN A 91 -7.94 15.86 -2.18
N THR A 92 -8.42 14.64 -2.42
CA THR A 92 -7.77 13.70 -3.34
C THR A 92 -7.70 14.30 -4.75
N MET A 93 -6.50 14.41 -5.31
CA MET A 93 -6.31 14.85 -6.69
C MET A 93 -6.92 13.85 -7.69
N PRO A 94 -7.46 14.30 -8.84
CA PRO A 94 -8.05 13.41 -9.84
C PRO A 94 -7.11 12.27 -10.27
N GLY A 95 -7.61 11.04 -10.24
CA GLY A 95 -6.86 9.82 -10.58
C GLY A 95 -6.05 9.20 -9.44
N MET A 96 -5.83 9.89 -8.31
CA MET A 96 -5.04 9.32 -7.22
C MET A 96 -5.72 8.16 -6.50
N GLY A 97 -7.06 8.16 -6.40
CA GLY A 97 -7.78 6.99 -5.90
C GLY A 97 -7.50 5.73 -6.73
N PHE A 98 -7.38 5.88 -8.05
CA PHE A 98 -6.99 4.79 -8.94
C PHE A 98 -5.52 4.38 -8.73
N ALA A 99 -4.60 5.34 -8.56
CA ALA A 99 -3.20 5.04 -8.24
C ALA A 99 -3.06 4.24 -6.93
N PHE A 100 -3.82 4.58 -5.88
CA PHE A 100 -3.83 3.82 -4.63
C PHE A 100 -4.36 2.39 -4.82
N MET A 101 -5.39 2.23 -5.65
CA MET A 101 -5.93 0.91 -5.98
C MET A 101 -4.91 0.06 -6.74
N LEU A 102 -4.24 0.63 -7.75
CA LEU A 102 -3.16 -0.02 -8.48
C LEU A 102 -2.04 -0.48 -7.54
N MET A 103 -1.68 0.33 -6.55
CA MET A 103 -0.64 -0.01 -5.59
C MET A 103 -1.04 -1.19 -4.68
N ILE A 104 -2.30 -1.26 -4.24
CA ILE A 104 -2.82 -2.43 -3.52
C ILE A 104 -2.81 -3.67 -4.43
N LEU A 105 -3.27 -3.55 -5.66
CA LEU A 105 -3.24 -4.67 -6.63
C LEU A 105 -1.80 -5.15 -6.90
N ALA A 106 -0.84 -4.22 -7.00
CA ALA A 106 0.57 -4.55 -7.18
C ALA A 106 1.11 -5.38 -6.00
N GLY A 107 0.73 -5.03 -4.76
CA GLY A 107 1.05 -5.78 -3.56
C GLY A 107 0.40 -7.17 -3.53
N LEU A 108 -0.89 -7.26 -3.88
CA LEU A 108 -1.64 -8.52 -3.91
C LEU A 108 -1.02 -9.50 -4.92
N LEU A 109 -0.73 -9.03 -6.13
CA LEU A 109 -0.09 -9.82 -7.18
C LEU A 109 1.30 -10.28 -6.72
N ARG A 110 2.13 -9.37 -6.20
CA ARG A 110 3.51 -9.71 -5.83
C ARG A 110 3.63 -10.71 -4.70
N SER A 111 2.67 -10.73 -3.78
CA SER A 111 2.81 -11.40 -2.49
C SER A 111 1.78 -12.52 -2.32
N PRO A 112 0.53 -12.30 -1.85
CA PRO A 112 -0.39 -13.40 -1.55
C PRO A 112 -0.81 -14.20 -2.79
N LEU A 113 -1.12 -13.55 -3.92
CA LEU A 113 -1.57 -14.27 -5.12
C LEU A 113 -0.45 -15.11 -5.72
N ALA A 114 0.79 -14.61 -5.67
CA ALA A 114 1.97 -15.38 -6.05
C ALA A 114 2.24 -16.54 -5.07
N ALA A 115 2.06 -16.33 -3.76
CA ALA A 115 2.26 -17.35 -2.74
C ALA A 115 1.28 -18.53 -2.88
N PHE A 116 0.01 -18.25 -3.21
CA PHE A 116 -0.99 -19.29 -3.44
C PHE A 116 -1.03 -19.79 -4.89
N GLN A 117 -0.06 -19.42 -5.72
CA GLN A 117 0.09 -19.89 -7.10
C GLN A 117 -1.18 -19.73 -7.96
N ILE A 118 -1.97 -18.67 -7.68
CA ILE A 118 -3.26 -18.41 -8.35
C ILE A 118 -3.11 -18.14 -9.85
N MET A 119 -1.92 -17.71 -10.28
CA MET A 119 -1.57 -17.46 -11.67
C MET A 119 -0.08 -17.71 -11.91
N SER A 120 0.33 -17.73 -13.17
CA SER A 120 1.74 -17.87 -13.56
C SER A 120 2.62 -16.83 -12.84
N PRO A 121 3.74 -17.24 -12.22
CA PRO A 121 4.66 -16.33 -11.52
C PRO A 121 5.16 -15.18 -12.41
N TYR A 122 5.41 -15.45 -13.69
CA TYR A 122 5.87 -14.45 -14.65
C TYR A 122 4.80 -13.39 -14.94
N ILE A 123 3.55 -13.81 -15.12
CA ILE A 123 2.42 -12.90 -15.35
C ILE A 123 2.16 -12.07 -14.09
N SER A 124 2.13 -12.73 -12.92
CA SER A 124 1.92 -12.08 -11.63
C SER A 124 2.95 -10.98 -11.36
N LEU A 125 4.23 -11.29 -11.59
CA LEU A 125 5.33 -10.35 -11.44
C LEU A 125 5.23 -9.18 -12.43
N GLY A 126 4.97 -9.47 -13.71
CA GLY A 126 4.84 -8.44 -14.76
C GLY A 126 3.69 -7.47 -14.48
N LEU A 127 2.53 -7.97 -14.06
CA LEU A 127 1.39 -7.14 -13.70
C LEU A 127 1.67 -6.31 -12.44
N SER A 128 2.27 -6.91 -11.41
CA SER A 128 2.64 -6.19 -10.18
C SER A 128 3.56 -5.01 -10.48
N PHE A 129 4.63 -5.25 -11.25
CA PHE A 129 5.58 -4.22 -11.66
C PHE A 129 4.89 -3.10 -12.45
N THR A 130 4.03 -3.47 -13.41
CA THR A 130 3.30 -2.52 -14.24
C THR A 130 2.39 -1.63 -13.39
N PHE A 131 1.61 -2.22 -12.48
CA PHE A 131 0.70 -1.48 -11.60
C PHE A 131 1.45 -0.56 -10.62
N PHE A 132 2.59 -1.02 -10.09
CA PHE A 132 3.45 -0.21 -9.24
C PHE A 132 3.93 1.04 -9.99
N ILE A 133 4.50 0.87 -11.19
CA ILE A 133 5.00 1.98 -11.99
C ILE A 133 3.87 2.95 -12.34
N LEU A 134 2.73 2.45 -12.82
CA LEU A 134 1.60 3.29 -13.17
C LEU A 134 1.10 4.12 -11.98
N ALA A 135 1.02 3.53 -10.79
CA ALA A 135 0.64 4.26 -9.57
C ALA A 135 1.58 5.45 -9.28
N TYR A 136 2.88 5.23 -9.35
CA TYR A 136 3.87 6.28 -9.11
C TYR A 136 3.95 7.31 -10.24
N VAL A 137 3.76 6.91 -11.50
CA VAL A 137 3.69 7.83 -12.64
C VAL A 137 2.49 8.77 -12.50
N ILE A 138 1.32 8.25 -12.10
CA ILE A 138 0.14 9.08 -11.81
C ILE A 138 0.45 10.08 -10.70
N PHE A 139 1.11 9.65 -9.62
CA PHE A 139 1.53 10.56 -8.56
C PHE A 139 2.48 11.65 -9.08
N LEU A 140 3.55 11.29 -9.78
CA LEU A 140 4.51 12.27 -10.30
C LEU A 140 3.83 13.29 -11.20
N TRP A 141 2.98 12.84 -12.13
CA TRP A 141 2.25 13.73 -13.02
C TRP A 141 1.35 14.72 -12.25
N ARG A 142 0.67 14.27 -11.20
CA ARG A 142 -0.24 15.12 -10.41
C ARG A 142 0.50 16.05 -9.44
N TYR A 143 1.60 15.60 -8.84
CA TYR A 143 2.22 16.30 -7.73
C TYR A 143 3.46 17.09 -8.08
N ILE A 144 4.19 16.80 -9.17
CA ILE A 144 5.32 17.63 -9.61
C ILE A 144 4.91 19.11 -9.76
N PRO A 145 3.81 19.47 -10.46
CA PRO A 145 3.42 20.88 -10.61
C PRO A 145 3.02 21.56 -9.29
N ILE A 146 2.59 20.78 -8.30
CA ILE A 146 2.18 21.26 -6.98
C ILE A 146 3.40 21.57 -6.13
N LEU A 147 4.42 20.71 -6.22
CA LEU A 147 5.65 20.75 -5.43
C LEU A 147 6.69 21.73 -5.99
N THR A 148 6.61 22.08 -7.28
CA THR A 148 7.51 23.06 -7.92
C THR A 148 6.95 24.48 -7.93
N LYS A 149 5.72 24.69 -7.44
CA LYS A 149 5.09 26.01 -7.33
C LYS A 149 5.08 26.47 -5.88
N ARG A 150 5.19 27.79 -5.69
CA ARG A 150 5.03 28.43 -4.38
C ARG A 150 3.74 27.98 -3.71
N ARG A 151 3.77 27.93 -2.39
CA ARG A 151 2.58 27.72 -1.57
C ARG A 151 1.46 28.69 -1.94
N ILE A 152 0.23 28.18 -1.90
CA ILE A 152 -0.95 28.98 -2.23
C ILE A 152 -1.38 29.94 -1.10
N ASP A 153 -0.88 29.71 0.13
CA ASP A 153 -1.18 30.52 1.31
C ASP A 153 -0.15 31.65 1.55
N GLY A 154 0.84 31.81 0.66
CA GLY A 154 1.86 32.84 0.72
C GLY A 154 2.89 32.69 1.85
N ARG A 155 2.85 31.59 2.62
CA ARG A 155 3.83 31.30 3.67
C ARG A 155 5.15 30.80 3.05
N PRO A 156 6.28 30.83 3.79
CA PRO A 156 7.52 30.24 3.31
C PRO A 156 7.36 28.76 2.93
N GLY A 157 7.86 28.39 1.74
CA GLY A 157 7.79 27.04 1.16
C GLY A 157 7.35 27.03 -0.29
#